data_AF-H3H586-F1
#
_entry.id   AF-H3H586-F1
#
_cell.length_a   1.000
_cell.length_b   1.000
_cell.length_c   1.000
_cell.angle_alpha   90.00
_cell.angle_beta   90.00
_cell.angle_gamma   90.00
#
_symmetry.space_group_name_H-M   'P 1'
#
loop_
_entity.id
_entity.type
_entity.pdbx_description
1 polymer ?
#
loop_
_entity_poly.entity_id
_entity_poly.type
_entity_poly.pdbx_seq_one_letter_code
_entity_poly.pdbx_strand_id
1 'polypeptide(L)'
;MSLSARTHSAASRGSSNNLTHGGGGSRRYRRVAHTPQVDDTLFGEKNQLLKSRINDRTRQAGRDIVGAHSNTSSNQEGGEHDKKSTFGSQLAKRAGKRVVTRAPLVVVPEDELERIKAETMILTPADLEALEAKREADQEQQRLTSKARKEYMLKLSEEAAQRAPKSEIEQIFSAEKHEILRRARVLKDQMHDSVKLMKTLGTRAQAFTIRDQQLKVQKEREEEHHVYDEKMNTLMEIERLESLKRQEERDEIKKQKRYADRKVLEDQIEDRRRQRQIESDLVAQEAKDMLAKIKRQEEETAEKERVKALRAQRSMEEIKKFNEEALHRKHEVQRKIKDEDDQVLAYQLKKAEDLKRQEEEEAQRRHEAELRCAKLRSMQEKMANEKAELDELRAKRAAEARERQAREADLSLARKHKEEMDGLRRAREAQALHRERARVKEATLQQREYESIMVQVESDKAQVKEGDEKRKLASLAHRRVLQAQIEEKERIKKLTFVKKQEEGQALKEEFARELEKLERIRLEEVGELVEAGVNPLYLSEMKALVIEKQIR
;
A
#
# COMPACT_ATOMS: atom_id res chain seq x y z
N MET A 1 51.21 -21.71 -63.55
CA MET A 1 51.03 -20.27 -63.82
C MET A 1 50.16 -19.73 -62.69
N SER A 2 50.67 -19.05 -61.64
CA SER A 2 51.23 -17.68 -61.59
C SER A 2 50.26 -16.67 -62.23
N LEU A 3 49.78 -15.59 -61.58
CA LEU A 3 50.35 -14.67 -60.57
C LEU A 3 49.27 -14.31 -59.52
N SER A 4 49.48 -13.88 -58.26
CA SER A 4 50.57 -13.23 -57.49
C SER A 4 50.59 -11.69 -57.45
N ALA A 5 50.05 -11.11 -56.37
CA ALA A 5 50.48 -9.87 -55.67
C ALA A 5 49.83 -9.89 -54.26
N ARG A 6 50.48 -9.70 -53.08
CA ARG A 6 51.49 -8.74 -52.57
C ARG A 6 50.95 -7.30 -52.40
N THR A 7 51.25 -6.49 -51.38
CA THR A 7 51.80 -6.57 -49.98
C THR A 7 51.47 -5.20 -49.32
N HIS A 8 51.40 -4.98 -47.99
CA HIS A 8 52.53 -4.70 -47.09
C HIS A 8 52.07 -4.33 -45.64
N SER A 9 52.80 -4.83 -44.62
CA SER A 9 53.34 -4.16 -43.40
C SER A 9 52.42 -3.45 -42.36
N ALA A 10 52.72 -3.42 -41.04
CA ALA A 10 53.92 -3.79 -40.28
C ALA A 10 53.65 -4.16 -38.79
N ALA A 11 54.58 -4.92 -38.18
CA ALA A 11 55.18 -4.87 -36.81
C ALA A 11 54.39 -4.44 -35.53
N SER A 12 54.79 -4.78 -34.28
CA SER A 12 55.53 -5.91 -33.66
C SER A 12 55.70 -5.70 -32.13
N ARG A 13 55.74 -6.78 -31.31
CA ARG A 13 56.30 -6.87 -29.91
C ARG A 13 55.59 -6.05 -28.81
N GLY A 14 55.60 -6.39 -27.51
CA GLY A 14 56.07 -7.55 -26.72
C GLY A 14 55.79 -7.24 -25.22
N SER A 15 55.14 -8.10 -24.42
CA SER A 15 55.67 -9.28 -23.68
C SER A 15 56.62 -9.00 -22.51
N SER A 16 56.18 -9.34 -21.28
CA SER A 16 56.91 -9.99 -20.15
C SER A 16 56.36 -9.57 -18.77
N ASN A 17 56.61 -10.24 -17.64
CA ASN A 17 56.57 -11.67 -17.23
C ASN A 17 56.99 -11.72 -15.73
N ASN A 18 56.76 -12.88 -15.07
CA ASN A 18 57.35 -13.36 -13.78
C ASN A 18 56.58 -13.04 -12.48
N LEU A 19 56.62 -13.83 -11.39
CA LEU A 19 56.85 -15.27 -11.04
C LEU A 19 57.29 -15.31 -9.55
N THR A 20 57.01 -16.44 -8.86
CA THR A 20 57.37 -16.80 -7.45
C THR A 20 56.52 -16.13 -6.33
N HIS A 21 56.36 -16.64 -5.09
CA HIS A 21 56.78 -17.92 -4.45
C HIS A 21 55.87 -18.33 -3.25
N GLY A 22 55.71 -19.64 -2.97
CA GLY A 22 55.32 -20.22 -1.65
C GLY A 22 53.83 -20.09 -1.24
N GLY A 23 53.12 -21.08 -0.66
CA GLY A 23 53.51 -22.03 0.40
C GLY A 23 53.44 -21.33 1.77
N GLY A 24 52.63 -21.69 2.77
CA GLY A 24 51.69 -22.80 2.99
C GLY A 24 51.54 -23.03 4.51
N GLY A 25 50.40 -23.53 4.99
CA GLY A 25 50.32 -24.22 6.30
C GLY A 25 49.97 -23.43 7.58
N SER A 26 48.71 -23.60 8.01
CA SER A 26 48.31 -24.00 9.39
C SER A 26 48.60 -23.14 10.65
N ARG A 27 47.57 -22.39 11.05
CA ARG A 27 46.82 -22.48 12.34
C ARG A 27 47.55 -22.71 13.70
N ARG A 28 47.28 -21.77 14.64
CA ARG A 28 47.27 -21.87 16.14
C ARG A 28 48.68 -21.90 16.78
N TYR A 29 48.97 -21.22 17.90
CA TYR A 29 48.18 -21.06 19.13
C TYR A 29 48.19 -19.65 19.77
N ARG A 30 47.33 -19.50 20.80
CA ARG A 30 47.03 -18.32 21.64
C ARG A 30 48.10 -18.08 22.73
N ARG A 31 48.45 -16.81 23.00
CA ARG A 31 48.78 -16.31 24.36
C ARG A 31 48.29 -14.86 24.55
N VAL A 32 48.03 -14.51 25.80
CA VAL A 32 47.50 -13.21 26.27
C VAL A 32 48.44 -12.67 27.35
N ALA A 33 48.81 -11.40 27.25
CA ALA A 33 49.42 -10.56 28.28
C ALA A 33 49.47 -9.11 27.71
N HIS A 34 49.50 -8.01 28.47
CA HIS A 34 49.04 -7.67 29.82
C HIS A 34 49.14 -6.13 29.91
N THR A 35 48.23 -5.46 30.63
CA THR A 35 48.00 -3.99 30.74
C THR A 35 47.32 -3.27 29.55
N PRO A 36 46.48 -2.24 29.82
CA PRO A 36 45.94 -1.32 28.82
C PRO A 36 46.57 0.10 28.93
N GLN A 37 46.98 0.70 27.81
CA GLN A 37 47.36 2.12 27.79
C GLN A 37 47.18 2.78 26.41
N VAL A 38 46.02 3.43 26.24
CA VAL A 38 45.76 4.76 25.61
C VAL A 38 46.53 5.15 24.33
N ASP A 39 45.80 5.44 23.22
CA ASP A 39 45.68 6.83 22.71
C ASP A 39 44.50 7.00 21.71
N ASP A 40 43.52 7.85 22.04
CA ASP A 40 42.27 8.08 21.30
C ASP A 40 42.34 9.31 20.36
N THR A 41 43.46 9.48 19.64
CA THR A 41 43.70 10.69 18.83
C THR A 41 44.15 10.44 17.38
N LEU A 42 44.06 9.19 16.89
CA LEU A 42 44.70 8.78 15.61
C LEU A 42 43.83 8.86 14.34
N PHE A 43 42.55 9.23 14.42
CA PHE A 43 41.72 9.52 13.24
C PHE A 43 41.12 10.92 13.33
N GLY A 44 41.87 11.89 12.79
CA GLY A 44 41.55 13.30 12.92
C GLY A 44 40.35 13.75 12.07
N GLU A 45 39.48 14.54 12.69
CA GLU A 45 38.60 15.46 11.98
C GLU A 45 39.44 16.49 11.21
N LYS A 46 39.01 16.86 9.99
CA LYS A 46 39.25 18.19 9.41
C LYS A 46 38.38 18.46 8.18
N ASN A 47 37.30 19.21 8.41
CA ASN A 47 36.89 20.38 7.63
C ASN A 47 35.92 21.17 8.53
N GLN A 48 36.40 22.02 9.43
CA GLN A 48 36.93 23.37 9.17
C GLN A 48 35.93 24.32 8.50
N LEU A 49 35.10 24.97 9.33
CA LEU A 49 34.79 26.41 9.35
C LEU A 49 34.23 26.65 10.77
N LEU A 50 34.78 27.46 11.68
CA LEU A 50 35.93 28.36 11.70
C LEU A 50 36.60 28.29 13.09
N LYS A 51 37.92 28.54 13.18
CA LYS A 51 38.65 28.74 14.46
C LYS A 51 39.44 30.04 14.42
N SER A 52 39.18 30.95 15.35
CA SER A 52 40.24 31.64 16.13
C SER A 52 39.60 32.48 17.25
N ARG A 53 39.88 32.14 18.52
CA ARG A 53 40.80 32.86 19.43
C ARG A 53 40.13 34.06 20.11
N ILE A 54 39.84 33.94 21.40
CA ILE A 54 40.69 34.36 22.54
C ILE A 54 40.55 35.87 22.77
N ASN A 55 40.21 36.21 24.02
CA ASN A 55 39.90 37.55 24.53
C ASN A 55 38.60 38.14 23.94
N ASP A 56 37.47 37.79 24.57
CA ASP A 56 36.70 38.84 25.27
C ASP A 56 35.62 38.24 26.18
N ARG A 57 35.60 38.71 27.42
CA ARG A 57 34.72 38.22 28.49
C ARG A 57 33.48 39.12 28.56
N THR A 58 32.67 39.12 27.50
CA THR A 58 31.56 40.07 27.33
C THR A 58 30.32 39.41 26.74
N ARG A 59 29.51 38.80 27.61
CA ARG A 59 28.04 38.90 27.49
C ARG A 59 27.52 39.83 28.58
N GLN A 60 27.83 41.12 28.43
CA GLN A 60 27.21 42.16 29.24
C GLN A 60 27.05 43.45 28.41
N ALA A 61 25.82 43.67 27.96
CA ALA A 61 25.25 44.96 27.57
C ALA A 61 23.72 44.77 27.45
N GLY A 62 22.91 45.11 28.44
CA GLY A 62 23.28 45.56 29.78
C GLY A 62 22.07 45.65 30.71
N ARG A 63 22.11 44.88 31.80
CA ARG A 63 21.42 45.11 33.08
C ARG A 63 22.35 44.54 34.17
N ASP A 64 22.11 44.97 35.41
CA ASP A 64 22.94 44.73 36.61
C ASP A 64 24.26 45.52 36.65
N ILE A 65 24.80 45.77 37.87
CA ILE A 65 25.90 46.70 38.29
C ILE A 65 25.36 48.10 38.68
N VAL A 66 25.44 48.66 39.91
CA VAL A 66 25.85 48.30 41.31
C VAL A 66 24.91 49.16 42.22
N GLY A 67 24.51 48.87 43.47
CA GLY A 67 24.94 47.98 44.55
C GLY A 67 25.21 48.82 45.83
N ALA A 68 25.95 48.27 46.80
CA ALA A 68 26.37 48.84 48.09
C ALA A 68 25.37 48.79 49.28
N HIS A 69 25.92 48.42 50.44
CA HIS A 69 25.30 48.52 51.76
C HIS A 69 26.02 49.59 52.58
N SER A 70 25.28 50.40 53.34
CA SER A 70 25.76 51.46 54.24
C SER A 70 26.48 52.63 53.51
N ASN A 71 26.47 53.87 54.01
CA ASN A 71 26.20 54.30 55.37
C ASN A 71 25.69 55.77 55.43
N THR A 72 25.15 56.17 56.58
CA THR A 72 25.02 57.58 57.05
C THR A 72 24.20 58.61 56.24
N SER A 73 23.07 58.97 56.86
CA SER A 73 22.68 60.36 57.24
C SER A 73 22.27 61.42 56.21
N SER A 74 21.38 62.27 56.74
CA SER A 74 21.08 63.65 56.37
C SER A 74 19.93 63.90 55.39
N ASN A 75 18.91 64.51 55.98
CA ASN A 75 18.23 65.70 55.52
C ASN A 75 17.33 65.66 54.27
N GLN A 76 16.03 65.69 54.62
CA GLN A 76 15.22 66.92 54.57
C GLN A 76 14.42 67.15 53.29
N GLU A 77 13.29 67.81 53.50
CA GLU A 77 12.30 68.26 52.51
C GLU A 77 11.48 67.15 51.81
N GLY A 78 10.16 67.24 51.76
CA GLY A 78 9.31 68.25 52.37
C GLY A 78 7.92 68.27 51.74
N GLY A 79 6.90 67.96 52.56
CA GLY A 79 5.51 68.32 52.31
C GLY A 79 4.77 67.61 51.16
N GLU A 80 3.44 67.69 51.11
CA GLU A 80 2.50 68.00 52.20
C GLU A 80 1.07 67.62 51.78
N HIS A 81 0.20 67.32 52.76
CA HIS A 81 -1.27 67.37 52.67
C HIS A 81 -1.98 66.40 51.68
N ASP A 82 -3.11 65.73 51.99
CA ASP A 82 -4.11 65.88 53.07
C ASP A 82 -5.11 64.67 53.05
N LYS A 83 -6.09 64.42 53.95
CA LYS A 83 -6.55 65.01 55.23
C LYS A 83 -7.35 63.94 56.02
N LYS A 84 -7.40 64.03 57.37
CA LYS A 84 -8.42 63.45 58.32
C LYS A 84 -8.44 61.92 58.52
N SER A 85 -8.13 61.33 59.70
CA SER A 85 -8.71 61.43 61.07
C SER A 85 -10.00 60.59 61.25
N THR A 86 -10.26 59.83 62.34
CA THR A 86 -10.12 60.19 63.78
C THR A 86 -10.12 59.00 64.76
N PHE A 87 -9.44 59.19 65.91
CA PHE A 87 -9.72 58.69 67.29
C PHE A 87 -9.60 57.21 67.70
N GLY A 88 -9.02 56.99 68.90
CA GLY A 88 -9.34 55.82 69.74
C GLY A 88 -8.23 55.17 70.57
N SER A 89 -7.42 55.90 71.36
CA SER A 89 -6.54 55.28 72.37
C SER A 89 -6.90 55.75 73.78
N GLN A 90 -6.74 54.86 74.79
CA GLN A 90 -6.34 55.27 76.13
C GLN A 90 -5.34 54.27 76.73
N LEU A 91 -4.44 54.82 77.53
CA LEU A 91 -3.23 54.21 78.08
C LEU A 91 -3.29 54.30 79.60
N ALA A 92 -2.83 53.28 80.32
CA ALA A 92 -2.64 53.36 81.77
C ALA A 92 -1.15 53.18 82.12
N LYS A 93 -0.46 54.29 82.40
CA LYS A 93 0.80 54.30 83.16
C LYS A 93 0.48 54.63 84.62
N ARG A 94 1.18 54.01 85.56
CA ARG A 94 1.27 54.51 86.94
C ARG A 94 2.67 54.33 87.49
N ALA A 95 3.26 55.43 87.95
CA ALA A 95 4.46 55.44 88.78
C ALA A 95 4.05 55.87 90.20
N GLY A 96 4.70 55.30 91.21
CA GLY A 96 4.51 55.60 92.62
C GLY A 96 5.87 55.77 93.32
N LYS A 97 5.94 56.61 94.35
CA LYS A 97 7.19 57.10 94.94
C LYS A 97 7.13 56.93 96.48
N ARG A 98 8.13 56.26 97.07
CA ARG A 98 8.80 56.43 98.41
C ARG A 98 8.01 57.17 99.54
N VAL A 99 8.02 56.83 100.84
CA VAL A 99 9.04 56.20 101.76
C VAL A 99 8.34 55.63 103.06
N VAL A 100 9.09 54.89 103.91
CA VAL A 100 8.92 54.57 105.37
C VAL A 100 7.72 53.70 105.83
N THR A 101 7.78 52.83 106.86
CA THR A 101 8.76 52.48 107.93
C THR A 101 8.79 50.95 108.23
N ARG A 102 9.86 50.46 108.87
CA ARG A 102 9.99 49.23 109.72
C ARG A 102 9.57 47.85 109.16
N ALA A 103 10.50 46.89 109.21
CA ALA A 103 10.26 45.43 109.15
C ALA A 103 9.63 44.90 110.46
N PRO A 104 9.14 43.63 110.57
CA PRO A 104 9.19 42.53 109.58
C PRO A 104 7.88 41.73 109.36
N LEU A 105 7.77 41.06 108.21
CA LEU A 105 7.33 39.65 108.03
C LEU A 105 7.27 39.37 106.51
N VAL A 106 8.07 38.42 106.00
CA VAL A 106 8.05 38.03 104.58
C VAL A 106 7.27 36.73 104.44
N VAL A 107 6.08 36.81 103.84
CA VAL A 107 5.30 35.64 103.43
C VAL A 107 5.70 35.31 102.00
N VAL A 108 6.43 34.20 101.83
CA VAL A 108 6.82 33.70 100.50
C VAL A 108 5.65 32.88 99.95
N PRO A 109 5.07 33.23 98.78
CA PRO A 109 4.02 32.43 98.14
C PRO A 109 4.55 31.07 97.68
N GLU A 110 3.68 30.07 97.54
CA GLU A 110 4.09 28.71 97.17
C GLU A 110 4.84 28.68 95.82
N ASP A 111 4.45 29.51 94.85
CA ASP A 111 5.17 29.66 93.57
C ASP A 111 6.62 30.14 93.74
N GLU A 112 6.88 31.10 94.63
CA GLU A 112 8.25 31.53 94.95
C GLU A 112 8.99 30.48 95.77
N LEU A 113 8.28 29.72 96.60
CA LEU A 113 8.88 28.67 97.44
C LEU A 113 9.26 27.43 96.61
N GLU A 114 8.46 27.06 95.61
CA GLU A 114 8.77 26.05 94.60
C GLU A 114 9.88 26.52 93.67
N ARG A 115 9.84 27.78 93.22
CA ARG A 115 10.92 28.38 92.45
C ARG A 115 12.24 28.39 93.22
N ILE A 116 12.25 28.77 94.50
CA ILE A 116 13.43 28.69 95.36
C ILE A 116 13.89 27.24 95.52
N LYS A 117 12.98 26.26 95.73
CA LYS A 117 13.34 24.83 95.79
C LYS A 117 13.98 24.33 94.48
N ALA A 118 13.47 24.76 93.32
CA ALA A 118 14.02 24.41 92.01
C ALA A 118 15.36 25.10 91.73
N GLU A 119 15.51 26.38 92.07
CA GLU A 119 16.74 27.16 91.90
C GLU A 119 17.86 26.78 92.91
N THR A 120 17.50 26.21 94.06
CA THR A 120 18.46 25.70 95.07
C THR A 120 18.82 24.22 94.90
N MET A 121 18.20 23.50 93.97
CA MET A 121 18.56 22.12 93.68
C MET A 121 19.85 22.09 92.83
N ILE A 122 20.95 21.62 93.43
CA ILE A 122 22.25 21.50 92.73
C ILE A 122 22.16 20.34 91.74
N LEU A 123 21.86 20.66 90.48
CA LEU A 123 21.79 19.69 89.39
C LEU A 123 23.19 19.12 89.11
N THR A 124 23.29 17.79 89.02
CA THR A 124 24.51 17.14 88.54
C THR A 124 24.63 17.33 87.02
N PRO A 125 25.83 17.22 86.41
CA PRO A 125 25.97 17.30 84.95
C PRO A 125 25.06 16.29 84.21
N ALA A 126 24.84 15.10 84.78
CA ALA A 126 23.92 14.10 84.21
C ALA A 126 22.45 14.54 84.27
N ASP A 127 22.03 15.30 85.29
CA ASP A 127 20.67 15.84 85.38
C ASP A 127 20.44 16.99 84.38
N LEU A 128 21.49 17.79 84.11
CA LEU A 128 21.47 18.81 83.07
C LEU A 128 21.32 18.17 81.68
N GLU A 129 22.15 17.18 81.35
CA GLU A 129 22.04 16.41 80.10
C GLU A 129 20.66 15.74 79.96
N ALA A 130 20.11 15.18 81.03
CA ALA A 130 18.77 14.58 81.01
C ALA A 130 17.63 15.60 80.84
N LEU A 131 17.80 16.84 81.32
CA LEU A 131 16.86 17.94 81.09
C LEU A 131 16.99 18.53 79.69
N GLU A 132 18.20 18.63 79.16
CA GLU A 132 18.46 19.04 77.78
C GLU A 132 17.90 18.01 76.78
N ALA A 133 18.17 16.72 76.97
CA ALA A 133 17.61 15.65 76.14
C ALA A 133 16.07 15.62 76.16
N LYS A 134 15.42 15.93 77.29
CA LYS A 134 13.96 16.10 77.36
C LYS A 134 13.47 17.32 76.58
N ARG A 135 14.13 18.47 76.73
CA ARG A 135 13.81 19.70 75.97
C ARG A 135 14.02 19.49 74.46
N GLU A 136 15.06 18.76 74.06
CA GLU A 136 15.32 18.40 72.68
C GLU A 136 14.23 17.45 72.16
N ALA A 137 13.87 16.40 72.91
CA ALA A 137 12.79 15.49 72.53
C ALA A 137 11.44 16.21 72.36
N ASP A 138 11.09 17.12 73.27
CA ASP A 138 9.86 17.93 73.18
C ASP A 138 9.92 18.88 71.96
N GLN A 139 11.07 19.51 71.70
CA GLN A 139 11.28 20.31 70.48
C GLN A 139 11.22 19.46 69.21
N GLU A 140 11.73 18.23 69.21
CA GLU A 140 11.63 17.32 68.09
C GLU A 140 10.19 16.87 67.83
N GLN A 141 9.41 16.56 68.87
CA GLN A 141 7.97 16.27 68.71
C GLN A 141 7.20 17.49 68.17
N GLN A 142 7.49 18.70 68.63
CA GLN A 142 6.94 19.94 68.08
C GLN A 142 7.37 20.18 66.62
N ARG A 143 8.61 19.83 66.26
CA ARG A 143 9.11 19.90 64.88
C ARG A 143 8.47 18.83 63.98
N LEU A 144 8.25 17.61 64.48
CA LEU A 144 7.59 16.52 63.74
C LEU A 144 6.11 16.83 63.48
N THR A 145 5.37 17.27 64.49
CA THR A 145 3.97 17.71 64.31
C THR A 145 3.86 18.93 63.38
N SER A 146 4.81 19.86 63.44
CA SER A 146 4.90 20.99 62.50
C SER A 146 5.25 20.55 61.07
N LYS A 147 6.14 19.56 60.88
CA LYS A 147 6.46 18.97 59.57
C LYS A 147 5.24 18.27 58.98
N ALA A 148 4.58 17.40 59.75
CA ALA A 148 3.37 16.70 59.31
C ALA A 148 2.25 17.66 58.90
N ARG A 149 2.03 18.76 59.64
CA ARG A 149 1.10 19.83 59.23
C ARG A 149 1.53 20.52 57.95
N LYS A 150 2.82 20.82 57.76
CA LYS A 150 3.34 21.42 56.52
C LYS A 150 3.18 20.47 55.32
N GLU A 151 3.49 19.19 55.48
CA GLU A 151 3.33 18.16 54.43
C GLU A 151 1.86 17.94 54.07
N TYR A 152 0.96 17.94 55.06
CA TYR A 152 -0.48 17.86 54.81
C TYR A 152 -1.00 19.09 54.05
N MET A 153 -0.59 20.30 54.47
CA MET A 153 -0.93 21.54 53.76
C MET A 153 -0.33 21.59 52.35
N LEU A 154 0.88 21.04 52.14
CA LEU A 154 1.51 20.94 50.83
C LEU A 154 0.69 20.02 49.89
N LYS A 155 0.34 18.81 50.35
CA LYS A 155 -0.52 17.88 49.60
C LYS A 155 -1.88 18.50 49.28
N LEU A 156 -2.51 19.17 50.24
CA LEU A 156 -3.78 19.85 50.04
C LEU A 156 -3.66 21.00 49.03
N SER A 157 -2.52 21.71 48.99
CA SER A 157 -2.26 22.74 47.98
C SER A 157 -1.95 22.19 46.59
N GLU A 158 -1.29 21.03 46.50
CA GLU A 158 -1.08 20.30 45.25
C GLU A 158 -2.40 19.76 44.68
N GLU A 159 -3.25 19.18 45.52
CA GLU A 159 -4.60 18.74 45.16
C GLU A 159 -5.48 19.92 44.73
N ALA A 160 -5.43 21.06 45.44
CA ALA A 160 -6.13 22.27 45.05
C ALA A 160 -5.63 22.84 43.71
N ALA A 161 -4.32 22.81 43.46
CA ALA A 161 -3.72 23.24 42.19
C ALA A 161 -4.11 22.31 41.02
N GLN A 162 -4.16 20.99 41.23
CA GLN A 162 -4.64 20.03 40.22
C GLN A 162 -6.14 20.15 39.94
N ARG A 163 -6.92 20.54 40.95
CA ARG A 163 -8.39 20.70 40.86
C ARG A 163 -8.81 22.09 40.40
N ALA A 164 -7.89 23.05 40.29
CA ALA A 164 -8.16 24.37 39.74
C ALA A 164 -8.65 24.25 38.29
N PRO A 165 -9.69 25.00 37.89
CA PRO A 165 -10.15 24.99 36.51
C PRO A 165 -9.07 25.57 35.59
N LYS A 166 -8.81 24.87 34.48
CA LYS A 166 -7.87 25.31 33.44
C LYS A 166 -8.31 26.64 32.86
N SER A 167 -7.36 27.49 32.50
CA SER A 167 -7.63 28.77 31.83
C SER A 167 -8.33 28.55 30.48
N GLU A 168 -9.17 29.50 30.03
CA GLU A 168 -9.88 29.40 28.75
C GLU A 168 -8.93 29.15 27.57
N ILE A 169 -7.75 29.79 27.59
CA ILE A 169 -6.69 29.59 26.59
C ILE A 169 -6.16 28.15 26.63
N GLU A 170 -5.97 27.58 27.82
CA GLU A 170 -5.53 26.18 27.98
C GLU A 170 -6.65 25.19 27.57
N GLN A 171 -7.91 25.55 27.79
CA GLN A 171 -9.05 24.77 27.33
C GLN A 171 -9.08 24.72 25.79
N ILE A 172 -8.92 25.86 25.11
CA ILE A 172 -8.83 25.96 23.64
C ILE A 172 -7.66 25.10 23.13
N PHE A 173 -6.43 25.30 23.63
CA PHE A 173 -5.28 24.48 23.22
C PHE A 173 -5.48 22.99 23.52
N SER A 174 -6.17 22.64 24.60
CA SER A 174 -6.50 21.24 24.88
C SER A 174 -7.51 20.67 23.90
N ALA A 175 -8.53 21.44 23.50
CA ALA A 175 -9.51 21.06 22.50
C ALA A 175 -8.87 20.86 21.12
N GLU A 176 -8.06 21.83 20.66
CA GLU A 176 -7.26 21.71 19.43
C GLU A 176 -6.36 20.47 19.44
N LYS A 177 -5.65 20.23 20.55
CA LYS A 177 -4.82 19.03 20.73
C LYS A 177 -5.66 17.75 20.67
N HIS A 178 -6.84 17.73 21.29
CA HIS A 178 -7.76 16.60 21.22
C HIS A 178 -8.30 16.38 19.80
N GLU A 179 -8.60 17.44 19.03
CA GLU A 179 -8.98 17.34 17.62
C GLU A 179 -7.84 16.80 16.75
N ILE A 180 -6.61 17.30 16.93
CA ILE A 180 -5.42 16.81 16.22
C ILE A 180 -5.21 15.31 16.52
N LEU A 181 -5.32 14.90 17.77
CA LEU A 181 -5.25 13.49 18.16
C LEU A 181 -6.41 12.65 17.58
N ARG A 182 -7.62 13.21 17.47
CA ARG A 182 -8.79 12.56 16.86
C ARG A 182 -8.58 12.36 15.36
N ARG A 183 -8.17 13.41 14.63
CA ARG A 183 -7.81 13.35 13.20
C ARG A 183 -6.67 12.36 12.95
N ALA A 184 -5.64 12.37 13.79
CA ALA A 184 -4.53 11.42 13.68
C ALA A 184 -4.95 9.95 13.91
N ARG A 185 -5.94 9.69 14.79
CA ARG A 185 -6.53 8.36 14.95
C ARG A 185 -7.31 7.93 13.70
N VAL A 186 -8.20 8.80 13.19
CA VAL A 186 -8.97 8.53 11.95
C VAL A 186 -8.02 8.25 10.77
N LEU A 187 -6.95 9.03 10.60
CA LEU A 187 -5.95 8.80 9.55
C LEU A 187 -5.24 7.45 9.70
N LYS A 188 -4.87 7.03 10.93
CA LYS A 188 -4.32 5.68 11.16
C LYS A 188 -5.32 4.58 10.79
N ASP A 189 -6.59 4.78 11.09
CA ASP A 189 -7.63 3.80 10.81
C ASP A 189 -7.89 3.69 9.30
N GLN A 190 -7.90 4.82 8.58
CA GLN A 190 -7.94 4.86 7.12
C GLN A 190 -6.70 4.26 6.43
N MET A 191 -5.57 4.15 7.12
CA MET A 191 -4.37 3.48 6.61
C MET A 191 -4.42 1.95 6.68
N HIS A 192 -5.40 1.35 7.35
CA HIS A 192 -5.60 -0.10 7.34
C HIS A 192 -6.11 -0.57 5.97
N ASP A 193 -5.54 -1.64 5.42
CA ASP A 193 -5.87 -2.09 4.07
C ASP A 193 -7.32 -2.58 3.93
N SER A 194 -7.89 -3.18 4.98
CA SER A 194 -9.33 -3.49 5.05
C SER A 194 -10.20 -2.25 4.88
N VAL A 195 -9.81 -1.09 5.45
CA VAL A 195 -10.55 0.17 5.35
C VAL A 195 -10.38 0.79 3.96
N LYS A 196 -9.19 0.71 3.35
CA LYS A 196 -8.98 1.11 1.95
C LYS A 196 -9.86 0.29 1.01
N LEU A 197 -9.93 -1.03 1.20
CA LEU A 197 -10.78 -1.92 0.41
C LEU A 197 -12.26 -1.53 0.56
N MET A 198 -12.74 -1.31 1.78
CA MET A 198 -14.11 -0.82 2.04
C MET A 198 -14.39 0.49 1.30
N LYS A 199 -13.48 1.47 1.35
CA LYS A 199 -13.63 2.74 0.60
C LYS A 199 -13.67 2.52 -0.93
N THR A 200 -12.88 1.60 -1.49
CA THR A 200 -12.95 1.28 -2.93
C THR A 200 -14.28 0.63 -3.34
N LEU A 201 -14.88 -0.19 -2.47
CA LEU A 201 -16.23 -0.72 -2.71
C LEU A 201 -17.29 0.38 -2.58
N GLY A 202 -17.14 1.29 -1.62
CA GLY A 202 -18.01 2.44 -1.42
C GLY A 202 -18.03 3.39 -2.62
N THR A 203 -16.87 3.80 -3.14
CA THR A 203 -16.79 4.66 -4.33
C THR A 203 -17.33 3.97 -5.59
N ARG A 204 -17.13 2.66 -5.73
CA ARG A 204 -17.73 1.85 -6.81
C ARG A 204 -19.27 1.81 -6.69
N ALA A 205 -19.81 1.67 -5.47
CA ALA A 205 -21.25 1.69 -5.23
C ALA A 205 -21.89 3.07 -5.49
N GLN A 206 -21.19 4.15 -5.13
CA GLN A 206 -21.56 5.52 -5.53
C GLN A 206 -21.60 5.67 -7.06
N ALA A 207 -20.56 5.22 -7.77
CA ALA A 207 -20.48 5.30 -9.23
C ALA A 207 -21.63 4.53 -9.93
N PHE A 208 -22.00 3.35 -9.42
CA PHE A 208 -23.15 2.60 -9.94
C PHE A 208 -24.48 3.31 -9.65
N THR A 209 -24.65 3.90 -8.47
CA THR A 209 -25.86 4.69 -8.14
C THR A 209 -26.01 5.92 -9.05
N ILE A 210 -24.91 6.63 -9.31
CA ILE A 210 -24.88 7.76 -10.26
C ILE A 210 -25.19 7.29 -11.69
N ARG A 211 -24.67 6.12 -12.10
CA ARG A 211 -24.96 5.54 -13.42
C ARG A 211 -26.44 5.21 -13.60
N ASP A 212 -27.08 4.65 -12.57
CA ASP A 212 -28.53 4.38 -12.61
C ASP A 212 -29.36 5.67 -12.75
N GLN A 213 -28.95 6.74 -12.06
CA GLN A 213 -29.57 8.06 -12.19
C GLN A 213 -29.37 8.63 -13.60
N GLN A 214 -28.15 8.53 -14.16
CA GLN A 214 -27.85 8.95 -15.53
C GLN A 214 -28.69 8.18 -16.56
N LEU A 215 -28.89 6.87 -16.39
CA LEU A 215 -29.72 6.05 -17.28
C LEU A 215 -31.21 6.42 -17.20
N LYS A 216 -31.71 6.87 -16.04
CA LYS A 216 -33.09 7.41 -15.93
C LYS A 216 -33.22 8.73 -16.67
N VAL A 217 -32.32 9.68 -16.39
CA VAL A 217 -32.28 11.00 -17.06
C VAL A 217 -32.08 10.87 -18.57
N GLN A 218 -31.32 9.86 -19.03
CA GLN A 218 -31.18 9.56 -20.46
C GLN A 218 -32.52 9.14 -21.07
N LYS A 219 -33.26 8.21 -20.44
CA LYS A 219 -34.56 7.74 -20.94
C LYS A 219 -35.60 8.86 -20.96
N GLU A 220 -35.70 9.63 -19.89
CA GLU A 220 -36.57 10.81 -19.80
C GLU A 220 -36.29 11.78 -20.95
N ARG A 221 -35.02 12.04 -21.25
CA ARG A 221 -34.62 12.88 -22.39
C ARG A 221 -34.92 12.25 -23.75
N GLU A 222 -34.74 10.94 -23.91
CA GLU A 222 -35.09 10.21 -25.13
C GLU A 222 -36.61 10.25 -25.40
N GLU A 223 -37.42 10.14 -24.35
CA GLU A 223 -38.89 10.31 -24.40
C GLU A 223 -39.28 11.76 -24.75
N GLU A 224 -38.64 12.77 -24.15
CA GLU A 224 -38.83 14.19 -24.50
C GLU A 224 -38.48 14.48 -25.97
N HIS A 225 -37.37 13.93 -26.47
CA HIS A 225 -36.98 14.05 -27.87
C HIS A 225 -37.96 13.36 -28.81
N HIS A 226 -38.42 12.14 -28.49
CA HIS A 226 -39.43 11.45 -29.28
C HIS A 226 -40.73 12.26 -29.41
N VAL A 227 -41.22 12.81 -28.29
CA VAL A 227 -42.43 13.67 -28.28
C VAL A 227 -42.20 14.97 -29.05
N TYR A 228 -40.99 15.51 -29.08
CA TYR A 228 -40.64 16.67 -29.91
C TYR A 228 -40.63 16.33 -31.40
N ASP A 229 -40.03 15.20 -31.79
CA ASP A 229 -39.94 14.74 -33.17
C ASP A 229 -41.34 14.37 -33.72
N GLU A 230 -42.19 13.73 -32.93
CA GLU A 230 -43.61 13.52 -33.28
C GLU A 230 -44.34 14.84 -33.55
N LYS A 231 -44.17 15.84 -32.68
CA LYS A 231 -44.75 17.18 -32.89
C LYS A 231 -44.23 17.81 -34.19
N MET A 232 -42.93 17.74 -34.44
CA MET A 232 -42.33 18.27 -35.67
C MET A 232 -42.87 17.56 -36.92
N ASN A 233 -42.99 16.23 -36.88
CA ASN A 233 -43.56 15.43 -37.97
C ASN A 233 -45.02 15.81 -38.25
N THR A 234 -45.84 16.06 -37.22
CA THR A 234 -47.22 16.53 -37.42
C THR A 234 -47.28 17.93 -38.03
N LEU A 235 -46.38 18.85 -37.64
CA LEU A 235 -46.29 20.18 -38.24
C LEU A 235 -45.87 20.14 -39.71
N MET A 236 -44.87 19.31 -40.06
CA MET A 236 -44.46 19.11 -41.45
C MET A 236 -45.57 18.48 -42.31
N GLU A 237 -46.34 17.53 -41.76
CA GLU A 237 -47.48 16.94 -42.47
C GLU A 237 -48.63 17.96 -42.67
N ILE A 238 -48.89 18.83 -41.68
CA ILE A 238 -49.84 19.94 -41.83
C ILE A 238 -49.39 20.87 -42.96
N GLU A 239 -48.13 21.31 -42.99
CA GLU A 239 -47.61 22.17 -44.06
C GLU A 239 -47.70 21.49 -45.44
N ARG A 240 -47.39 20.18 -45.51
CA ARG A 240 -47.52 19.37 -46.74
C ARG A 240 -48.97 19.33 -47.24
N LEU A 241 -49.92 19.05 -46.35
CA LEU A 241 -51.35 19.00 -46.67
C LEU A 241 -51.91 20.38 -47.06
N GLU A 242 -51.47 21.45 -46.41
CA GLU A 242 -51.82 22.81 -46.82
C GLU A 242 -51.25 23.18 -48.20
N SER A 243 -50.01 22.78 -48.50
CA SER A 243 -49.39 22.99 -49.80
C SER A 243 -50.16 22.27 -50.92
N LEU A 244 -50.58 21.02 -50.67
CA LEU A 244 -51.46 20.27 -51.57
C LEU A 244 -52.81 20.96 -51.76
N LYS A 245 -53.49 21.38 -50.69
CA LYS A 245 -54.76 22.13 -50.79
C LYS A 245 -54.63 23.42 -51.62
N ARG A 246 -53.56 24.21 -51.40
CA ARG A 246 -53.27 25.41 -52.21
C ARG A 246 -53.02 25.08 -53.69
N GLN A 247 -52.53 23.88 -54.01
CA GLN A 247 -52.38 23.42 -55.39
C GLN A 247 -53.72 22.95 -55.98
N GLU A 248 -54.51 22.20 -55.22
CA GLU A 248 -55.87 21.77 -55.59
C GLU A 248 -56.75 22.98 -55.91
N GLU A 249 -56.80 24.00 -55.03
CA GLU A 249 -57.51 25.27 -55.25
C GLU A 249 -57.10 25.95 -56.58
N ARG A 250 -55.79 25.99 -56.88
CA ARG A 250 -55.28 26.56 -58.16
C ARG A 250 -55.74 25.74 -59.36
N ASP A 251 -55.74 24.42 -59.26
CA ASP A 251 -56.16 23.52 -60.34
C ASP A 251 -57.69 23.49 -60.52
N GLU A 252 -58.46 23.69 -59.45
CA GLU A 252 -59.89 23.97 -59.48
C GLU A 252 -60.18 25.30 -60.18
N ILE A 253 -59.47 26.38 -59.86
CA ILE A 253 -59.61 27.67 -60.56
C ILE A 253 -59.27 27.50 -62.06
N LYS A 254 -58.22 26.77 -62.42
CA LYS A 254 -57.92 26.43 -63.83
C LYS A 254 -59.01 25.58 -64.49
N LYS A 255 -59.63 24.66 -63.75
CA LYS A 255 -60.74 23.81 -64.22
C LYS A 255 -62.01 24.63 -64.44
N GLN A 256 -62.35 25.53 -63.53
CA GLN A 256 -63.46 26.49 -63.67
C GLN A 256 -63.26 27.42 -64.88
N LYS A 257 -62.05 27.97 -65.06
CA LYS A 257 -61.71 28.76 -66.26
C LYS A 257 -61.90 27.95 -67.55
N ARG A 258 -61.34 26.73 -67.63
CA ARG A 258 -61.54 25.83 -68.78
C ARG A 258 -63.02 25.53 -69.07
N TYR A 259 -63.87 25.40 -68.04
CA TYR A 259 -65.32 25.25 -68.24
C TYR A 259 -65.99 26.52 -68.76
N ALA A 260 -65.60 27.70 -68.26
CA ALA A 260 -66.10 28.98 -68.76
C ALA A 260 -65.68 29.21 -70.23
N ASP A 261 -64.39 29.00 -70.54
CA ASP A 261 -63.84 29.13 -71.90
C ASP A 261 -64.51 28.14 -72.86
N ARG A 262 -64.70 26.88 -72.44
CA ARG A 262 -65.46 25.88 -73.20
C ARG A 262 -66.87 26.35 -73.49
N LYS A 263 -67.60 26.88 -72.49
CA LYS A 263 -68.97 27.35 -72.66
C LYS A 263 -69.03 28.49 -73.69
N VAL A 264 -68.11 29.46 -73.62
CA VAL A 264 -68.01 30.54 -74.60
C VAL A 264 -67.75 30.00 -76.02
N LEU A 265 -66.94 28.95 -76.17
CA LEU A 265 -66.73 28.30 -77.47
C LEU A 265 -67.97 27.53 -77.96
N GLU A 266 -68.71 26.87 -77.07
CA GLU A 266 -69.99 26.21 -77.39
C GLU A 266 -71.02 27.25 -77.87
N ASP A 267 -71.18 28.36 -77.15
CA ASP A 267 -72.05 29.49 -77.53
C ASP A 267 -71.64 30.06 -78.93
N GLN A 268 -70.34 30.28 -79.17
CA GLN A 268 -69.83 30.72 -80.48
C GLN A 268 -70.05 29.72 -81.62
N ILE A 269 -70.01 28.41 -81.34
CA ILE A 269 -70.26 27.36 -82.33
C ILE A 269 -71.75 27.32 -82.68
N GLU A 270 -72.63 27.50 -81.69
CA GLU A 270 -74.06 27.65 -81.91
C GLU A 270 -74.37 28.88 -82.75
N ASP A 271 -73.81 30.05 -82.43
CA ASP A 271 -74.02 31.27 -83.21
C ASP A 271 -73.50 31.15 -84.65
N ARG A 272 -72.31 30.57 -84.86
CA ARG A 272 -71.82 30.26 -86.21
C ARG A 272 -72.63 29.16 -86.93
N ARG A 273 -73.38 28.33 -86.20
CA ARG A 273 -74.31 27.36 -86.79
C ARG A 273 -75.61 28.04 -87.21
N ARG A 274 -76.14 28.95 -86.37
CA ARG A 274 -77.30 29.81 -86.69
C ARG A 274 -77.00 30.70 -87.90
N GLN A 275 -75.82 31.33 -87.94
CA GLN A 275 -75.36 32.13 -89.10
C GLN A 275 -75.29 31.28 -90.38
N ARG A 276 -74.64 30.11 -90.35
CA ARG A 276 -74.59 29.20 -91.52
C ARG A 276 -75.96 28.67 -91.94
N GLN A 277 -76.92 28.52 -91.03
CA GLN A 277 -78.30 28.19 -91.37
C GLN A 277 -78.96 29.35 -92.13
N ILE A 278 -78.84 30.59 -91.63
CA ILE A 278 -79.35 31.79 -92.30
C ILE A 278 -78.70 31.97 -93.69
N GLU A 279 -77.39 31.79 -93.81
CA GLU A 279 -76.66 31.80 -95.09
C GLU A 279 -77.15 30.70 -96.04
N SER A 280 -77.34 29.48 -95.54
CA SER A 280 -77.88 28.37 -96.33
C SER A 280 -79.32 28.62 -96.78
N ASP A 281 -80.15 29.27 -95.96
CA ASP A 281 -81.53 29.63 -96.30
C ASP A 281 -81.56 30.75 -97.36
N LEU A 282 -80.63 31.72 -97.29
CA LEU A 282 -80.42 32.74 -98.32
C LEU A 282 -79.96 32.11 -99.65
N VAL A 283 -78.92 31.26 -99.62
CA VAL A 283 -78.46 30.54 -100.82
C VAL A 283 -79.57 29.65 -101.40
N ALA A 284 -80.43 29.05 -100.56
CA ALA A 284 -81.58 28.29 -101.02
C ALA A 284 -82.69 29.16 -101.66
N GLN A 285 -82.81 30.43 -101.28
CA GLN A 285 -83.67 31.42 -101.95
C GLN A 285 -83.04 31.84 -103.29
N GLU A 286 -81.77 32.23 -103.30
CA GLU A 286 -81.03 32.57 -104.53
C GLU A 286 -81.00 31.42 -105.55
N ALA A 287 -80.86 30.17 -105.08
CA ALA A 287 -80.90 28.98 -105.92
C ALA A 287 -82.29 28.74 -106.54
N LYS A 288 -83.39 29.06 -105.82
CA LYS A 288 -84.75 29.01 -106.40
C LYS A 288 -84.93 30.10 -107.46
N ASP A 289 -84.43 31.30 -107.23
CA ASP A 289 -84.47 32.40 -108.20
C ASP A 289 -83.60 32.12 -109.43
N MET A 290 -82.43 31.50 -109.23
CA MET A 290 -81.57 30.99 -110.31
C MET A 290 -82.25 29.88 -111.10
N LEU A 291 -82.87 28.89 -110.44
CA LEU A 291 -83.65 27.85 -111.13
C LEU A 291 -84.83 28.44 -111.91
N ALA A 292 -85.48 29.48 -111.41
CA ALA A 292 -86.53 30.18 -112.14
C ALA A 292 -85.99 30.93 -113.38
N LYS A 293 -84.78 31.49 -113.32
CA LYS A 293 -84.08 32.08 -114.48
C LYS A 293 -83.63 31.01 -115.48
N ILE A 294 -83.07 29.90 -115.00
CA ILE A 294 -82.63 28.78 -115.82
C ILE A 294 -83.82 28.19 -116.57
N LYS A 295 -84.97 27.94 -115.94
CA LYS A 295 -86.16 27.44 -116.64
C LYS A 295 -86.62 28.33 -117.80
N ARG A 296 -86.61 29.66 -117.61
CA ARG A 296 -86.90 30.62 -118.70
C ARG A 296 -85.88 30.52 -119.84
N GLN A 297 -84.60 30.35 -119.51
CA GLN A 297 -83.54 30.14 -120.51
C GLN A 297 -83.64 28.77 -121.17
N GLU A 298 -84.04 27.72 -120.45
CA GLU A 298 -84.25 26.36 -120.96
C GLU A 298 -85.40 26.34 -121.97
N GLU A 299 -86.51 27.03 -121.68
CA GLU A 299 -87.62 27.27 -122.62
C GLU A 299 -87.10 27.94 -123.91
N GLU A 300 -86.34 29.05 -123.80
CA GLU A 300 -85.70 29.70 -124.95
C GLU A 300 -84.67 28.82 -125.69
N THR A 301 -83.94 27.95 -125.00
CA THR A 301 -82.96 27.05 -125.64
C THR A 301 -83.61 25.84 -126.28
N ALA A 302 -84.71 25.30 -125.74
CA ALA A 302 -85.44 24.21 -126.34
C ALA A 302 -86.03 24.61 -127.71
N GLU A 303 -86.48 25.86 -127.83
CA GLU A 303 -86.83 26.44 -129.14
C GLU A 303 -85.64 26.46 -130.11
N LYS A 304 -84.45 26.88 -129.64
CA LYS A 304 -83.21 26.94 -130.43
C LYS A 304 -82.63 25.54 -130.75
N GLU A 305 -82.81 24.54 -129.89
CA GLU A 305 -82.31 23.18 -130.07
C GLU A 305 -83.16 22.34 -130.99
N ARG A 306 -84.48 22.54 -131.03
CA ARG A 306 -85.35 21.98 -132.08
C ARG A 306 -84.84 22.33 -133.49
N VAL A 307 -84.27 23.54 -133.66
CA VAL A 307 -83.65 23.98 -134.92
C VAL A 307 -82.28 23.30 -135.16
N LYS A 308 -81.52 22.94 -134.13
CA LYS A 308 -80.21 22.26 -134.25
C LYS A 308 -80.29 20.74 -134.41
N ALA A 309 -81.23 20.06 -133.76
CA ALA A 309 -81.34 18.60 -133.81
C ALA A 309 -81.53 18.07 -135.25
N LEU A 310 -82.28 18.82 -136.07
CA LEU A 310 -82.46 18.60 -137.50
C LEU A 310 -81.16 18.62 -138.34
N ARG A 311 -80.06 19.18 -137.81
CA ARG A 311 -78.72 19.16 -138.45
C ARG A 311 -77.84 17.99 -137.97
N ALA A 312 -77.91 17.62 -136.69
CA ALA A 312 -76.91 16.76 -136.04
C ALA A 312 -77.06 15.25 -136.29
N GLN A 313 -78.26 14.74 -136.60
CA GLN A 313 -78.45 13.32 -136.94
C GLN A 313 -77.63 12.86 -138.16
N ARG A 314 -77.12 13.79 -138.97
CA ARG A 314 -76.41 13.52 -140.22
C ARG A 314 -74.93 13.10 -140.06
N SER A 315 -74.39 12.95 -138.84
CA SER A 315 -72.92 12.81 -138.64
C SER A 315 -72.42 11.76 -137.62
N MET A 316 -73.27 10.95 -136.99
CA MET A 316 -72.82 10.07 -135.87
C MET A 316 -72.54 8.61 -136.25
N GLU A 317 -72.76 8.21 -137.51
CA GLU A 317 -72.68 6.81 -137.93
C GLU A 317 -71.24 6.30 -138.18
N GLU A 318 -70.24 7.17 -138.07
CA GLU A 318 -68.89 6.95 -138.60
C GLU A 318 -67.86 6.37 -137.58
N ILE A 319 -68.03 6.57 -136.26
CA ILE A 319 -66.91 6.49 -135.29
C ILE A 319 -66.65 5.13 -134.60
N LYS A 320 -67.66 4.24 -134.45
CA LYS A 320 -67.66 3.16 -133.42
C LYS A 320 -66.63 2.02 -133.53
N LYS A 321 -65.68 2.01 -134.48
CA LYS A 321 -64.94 0.79 -134.92
C LYS A 321 -63.53 0.57 -134.33
N PHE A 322 -63.07 1.33 -133.33
CA PHE A 322 -61.61 1.46 -133.04
C PHE A 322 -61.07 0.89 -131.71
N ASN A 323 -61.90 0.37 -130.78
CA ASN A 323 -61.55 0.44 -129.34
C ASN A 323 -61.09 -0.85 -128.60
N GLU A 324 -60.93 -2.01 -129.25
CA GLU A 324 -60.97 -3.31 -128.56
C GLU A 324 -59.60 -3.95 -128.15
N GLU A 325 -58.45 -3.38 -128.51
CA GLU A 325 -57.16 -4.12 -128.53
C GLU A 325 -56.26 -4.06 -127.25
N ALA A 326 -56.61 -3.31 -126.20
CA ALA A 326 -55.60 -2.78 -125.26
C ALA A 326 -55.21 -3.61 -124.00
N LEU A 327 -55.83 -4.75 -123.68
CA LEU A 327 -56.00 -5.21 -122.27
C LEU A 327 -54.92 -6.16 -121.67
N HIS A 328 -54.06 -6.82 -122.46
CA HIS A 328 -53.41 -8.08 -122.02
C HIS A 328 -52.13 -8.06 -121.12
N ARG A 329 -51.46 -6.93 -120.84
CA ARG A 329 -50.03 -6.92 -120.42
C ARG A 329 -49.68 -7.03 -118.90
N LYS A 330 -50.60 -7.33 -117.97
CA LYS A 330 -50.45 -6.88 -116.56
C LYS A 330 -50.01 -7.88 -115.45
N HIS A 331 -49.70 -9.15 -115.73
CA HIS A 331 -49.76 -10.22 -114.68
C HIS A 331 -48.46 -10.75 -114.01
N GLU A 332 -47.24 -10.37 -114.41
CA GLU A 332 -46.03 -11.19 -114.10
C GLU A 332 -45.25 -10.85 -112.80
N VAL A 333 -45.55 -9.76 -112.08
CA VAL A 333 -44.58 -9.14 -111.14
C VAL A 333 -44.49 -9.75 -109.72
N GLN A 334 -45.49 -10.50 -109.24
CA GLN A 334 -45.71 -10.72 -107.79
C GLN A 334 -44.84 -11.78 -107.06
N ARG A 335 -43.84 -12.42 -107.68
CA ARG A 335 -43.32 -13.71 -107.19
C ARG A 335 -42.02 -13.72 -106.33
N LYS A 336 -41.39 -12.58 -106.03
CA LYS A 336 -39.97 -12.52 -105.56
C LYS A 336 -39.69 -12.11 -104.09
N ILE A 337 -40.69 -11.96 -103.22
CA ILE A 337 -40.54 -11.19 -101.94
C ILE A 337 -40.44 -12.08 -100.66
N LYS A 338 -40.25 -13.41 -100.77
CA LYS A 338 -40.53 -14.34 -99.64
C LYS A 338 -39.34 -15.01 -98.94
N ASP A 339 -38.09 -14.75 -99.33
CA ASP A 339 -36.95 -15.64 -98.98
C ASP A 339 -35.91 -15.06 -97.99
N GLU A 340 -36.13 -13.89 -97.37
CA GLU A 340 -35.06 -13.14 -96.65
C GLU A 340 -35.10 -13.14 -95.10
N ASP A 341 -36.14 -13.67 -94.44
CA ASP A 341 -36.39 -13.45 -92.99
C ASP A 341 -35.72 -14.44 -91.99
N ASP A 342 -35.06 -15.53 -92.44
CA ASP A 342 -34.70 -16.68 -91.58
C ASP A 342 -33.35 -16.60 -90.81
N GLN A 343 -32.60 -15.50 -90.83
CA GLN A 343 -31.17 -15.51 -90.42
C GLN A 343 -30.79 -14.94 -89.02
N VAL A 344 -31.73 -14.42 -88.22
CA VAL A 344 -31.37 -13.59 -87.02
C VAL A 344 -31.34 -14.34 -85.67
N LEU A 345 -31.81 -15.58 -85.59
CA LEU A 345 -32.08 -16.27 -84.30
C LEU A 345 -30.88 -16.99 -83.61
N ALA A 346 -29.70 -17.04 -84.21
CA ALA A 346 -28.64 -17.99 -83.80
C ALA A 346 -27.57 -17.49 -82.80
N TYR A 347 -27.56 -16.21 -82.40
CA TYR A 347 -26.37 -15.60 -81.75
C TYR A 347 -26.37 -15.56 -80.20
N GLN A 348 -27.53 -15.67 -79.53
CA GLN A 348 -27.64 -15.27 -78.11
C GLN A 348 -27.40 -16.38 -77.07
N LEU A 349 -27.20 -17.65 -77.48
CA LEU A 349 -27.11 -18.79 -76.54
C LEU A 349 -25.70 -19.13 -76.01
N LYS A 350 -24.62 -18.50 -76.50
CA LYS A 350 -23.24 -18.94 -76.25
C LYS A 350 -22.45 -18.23 -75.13
N LYS A 351 -23.08 -17.34 -74.33
CA LYS A 351 -22.34 -16.46 -73.39
C LYS A 351 -22.55 -16.76 -71.90
N ALA A 352 -23.18 -17.89 -71.55
CA ALA A 352 -23.66 -18.15 -70.19
C ALA A 352 -22.87 -19.23 -69.40
N GLU A 353 -21.91 -19.92 -70.01
CA GLU A 353 -21.30 -21.13 -69.41
C GLU A 353 -19.95 -20.90 -68.69
N ASP A 354 -19.23 -19.80 -68.99
CA ASP A 354 -17.82 -19.64 -68.56
C ASP A 354 -17.62 -19.19 -67.09
N LEU A 355 -18.67 -18.75 -66.40
CA LEU A 355 -18.56 -18.17 -65.04
C LEU A 355 -18.71 -19.17 -63.88
N LYS A 356 -18.84 -20.48 -64.15
CA LYS A 356 -19.01 -21.52 -63.10
C LYS A 356 -17.76 -22.34 -62.77
N ARG A 357 -16.60 -22.04 -63.37
CA ARG A 357 -15.37 -22.88 -63.24
C ARG A 357 -14.29 -22.37 -62.28
N GLN A 358 -14.52 -21.28 -61.54
CA GLN A 358 -13.46 -20.63 -60.75
C GLN A 358 -13.66 -20.64 -59.22
N GLU A 359 -14.75 -21.22 -58.69
CA GLU A 359 -15.02 -21.26 -57.24
C GLU A 359 -14.66 -22.61 -56.55
N GLU A 360 -14.20 -23.63 -57.30
CA GLU A 360 -13.97 -24.98 -56.74
C GLU A 360 -12.50 -25.27 -56.32
N GLU A 361 -11.53 -24.38 -56.61
CA GLU A 361 -10.10 -24.64 -56.36
C GLU A 361 -9.57 -24.19 -54.98
N GLU A 362 -10.30 -23.38 -54.21
CA GLU A 362 -9.81 -22.89 -52.89
C GLU A 362 -9.98 -23.87 -51.72
N ALA A 363 -10.60 -25.03 -51.93
CA ALA A 363 -10.92 -25.97 -50.84
C ALA A 363 -9.77 -26.92 -50.42
N GLN A 364 -8.71 -27.08 -51.22
CA GLN A 364 -7.76 -28.20 -51.04
C GLN A 364 -6.46 -27.90 -50.25
N ARG A 365 -6.16 -26.63 -49.92
CA ARG A 365 -4.91 -26.25 -49.20
C ARG A 365 -4.98 -26.32 -47.65
N ARG A 366 -5.96 -27.02 -47.09
CA ARG A 366 -6.11 -27.17 -45.61
C ARG A 366 -5.69 -28.53 -45.04
N HIS A 367 -5.05 -29.40 -45.84
CA HIS A 367 -4.63 -30.76 -45.41
C HIS A 367 -3.19 -30.86 -44.88
N GLU A 368 -2.42 -29.76 -44.83
CA GLU A 368 -1.03 -29.77 -44.33
C GLU A 368 -0.93 -29.75 -42.79
N ALA A 369 -2.05 -29.86 -42.07
CA ALA A 369 -2.14 -29.98 -40.61
C ALA A 369 -1.62 -31.33 -40.05
N GLU A 370 -0.91 -32.12 -40.86
CA GLU A 370 -0.58 -33.53 -40.61
C GLU A 370 0.87 -33.76 -40.16
N LEU A 371 1.62 -32.69 -39.85
CA LEU A 371 3.05 -32.73 -39.49
C LEU A 371 3.30 -32.81 -37.97
N ARG A 372 2.50 -33.63 -37.26
CA ARG A 372 2.47 -33.66 -35.77
C ARG A 372 3.12 -34.87 -35.09
N CYS A 373 3.78 -35.80 -35.79
CA CYS A 373 4.04 -37.14 -35.25
C CYS A 373 5.48 -37.73 -35.27
N ALA A 374 6.51 -37.11 -35.87
CA ALA A 374 7.68 -37.90 -36.33
C ALA A 374 9.08 -37.63 -35.73
N LYS A 375 9.26 -36.92 -34.58
CA LYS A 375 10.61 -36.82 -33.97
C LYS A 375 10.68 -36.67 -32.44
N LEU A 376 10.04 -37.59 -31.72
CA LEU A 376 10.00 -37.64 -30.24
C LEU A 376 11.28 -38.20 -29.57
N ARG A 377 12.28 -38.72 -30.32
CA ARG A 377 12.94 -39.97 -29.86
C ARG A 377 14.42 -40.23 -30.19
N SER A 378 15.30 -39.24 -30.17
CA SER A 378 16.75 -39.53 -30.37
C SER A 378 17.75 -38.57 -29.68
N MET A 379 17.46 -38.10 -28.45
CA MET A 379 18.45 -37.37 -27.63
C MET A 379 18.05 -37.27 -26.13
N GLN A 380 17.40 -38.25 -25.50
CA GLN A 380 18.03 -39.50 -25.02
C GLN A 380 19.50 -39.38 -24.54
N GLU A 381 19.67 -39.52 -23.22
CA GLU A 381 20.53 -40.56 -22.60
C GLU A 381 22.05 -40.54 -22.85
N LYS A 382 22.73 -39.38 -22.84
CA LYS A 382 24.23 -39.38 -22.91
C LYS A 382 25.05 -38.57 -21.91
N MET A 383 24.48 -37.74 -21.02
CA MET A 383 25.27 -36.91 -20.08
C MET A 383 24.85 -37.06 -18.61
N ALA A 384 24.64 -38.31 -18.14
CA ALA A 384 24.21 -38.62 -16.77
C ALA A 384 25.14 -39.57 -15.99
N ASN A 385 26.31 -39.96 -16.54
CA ASN A 385 27.20 -40.99 -15.99
C ASN A 385 28.67 -40.54 -15.88
N GLU A 386 28.97 -39.52 -15.06
CA GLU A 386 30.35 -39.08 -14.75
C GLU A 386 30.56 -38.92 -13.23
N LYS A 387 30.13 -39.91 -12.43
CA LYS A 387 30.10 -39.80 -10.95
C LYS A 387 30.57 -41.06 -10.20
N ALA A 388 31.40 -41.90 -10.82
CA ALA A 388 31.74 -43.24 -10.32
C ALA A 388 33.24 -43.59 -10.24
N GLU A 389 34.17 -42.64 -10.46
CA GLU A 389 35.61 -42.95 -10.67
C GLU A 389 36.59 -42.39 -9.61
N LEU A 390 36.14 -42.03 -8.40
CA LEU A 390 37.01 -41.43 -7.37
C LEU A 390 36.89 -42.06 -5.96
N ASP A 391 36.92 -43.40 -5.86
CA ASP A 391 36.94 -44.08 -4.54
C ASP A 391 37.81 -45.37 -4.45
N GLU A 392 38.85 -45.51 -5.29
CA GLU A 392 39.65 -46.75 -5.38
C GLU A 392 41.10 -46.69 -4.82
N LEU A 393 41.53 -45.59 -4.18
CA LEU A 393 42.92 -45.39 -3.72
C LEU A 393 43.10 -45.30 -2.20
N ARG A 394 42.65 -46.33 -1.46
CA ARG A 394 42.85 -46.44 0.01
C ARG A 394 43.60 -47.70 0.50
N ALA A 395 43.89 -48.68 -0.36
CA ALA A 395 43.85 -50.09 0.11
C ALA A 395 45.13 -50.80 0.63
N LYS A 396 46.39 -50.54 0.21
CA LYS A 396 47.45 -51.59 0.32
C LYS A 396 48.94 -51.16 0.52
N ARG A 397 49.46 -50.81 1.73
CA ARG A 397 50.94 -50.84 1.98
C ARG A 397 51.63 -50.75 3.38
N ALA A 398 50.98 -50.63 4.54
CA ALA A 398 51.67 -50.15 5.78
C ALA A 398 51.97 -51.17 6.91
N ALA A 399 52.15 -52.47 6.63
CA ALA A 399 51.90 -53.53 7.65
C ALA A 399 53.09 -54.28 8.31
N GLU A 400 54.37 -54.16 7.90
CA GLU A 400 55.31 -55.31 8.03
C GLU A 400 56.74 -55.06 8.62
N ALA A 401 56.93 -54.16 9.61
CA ALA A 401 58.29 -53.63 9.92
C ALA A 401 58.85 -53.75 11.37
N ARG A 402 58.34 -54.60 12.29
CA ARG A 402 58.58 -54.39 13.77
C ARG A 402 59.19 -55.51 14.66
N GLU A 403 59.72 -56.64 14.15
CA GLU A 403 59.87 -57.86 15.00
C GLU A 403 61.28 -58.34 15.49
N ARG A 404 62.43 -57.73 15.16
CA ARG A 404 63.73 -58.49 15.14
C ARG A 404 64.81 -58.33 16.26
N GLN A 405 64.62 -57.65 17.41
CA GLN A 405 65.77 -57.06 18.17
C GLN A 405 66.22 -57.62 19.57
N ALA A 406 66.03 -58.89 20.00
CA ALA A 406 66.09 -59.21 21.47
C ALA A 406 66.71 -60.55 22.00
N ARG A 407 68.03 -60.88 21.90
CA ARG A 407 68.57 -62.20 22.41
C ARG A 407 70.00 -62.39 23.04
N GLU A 408 70.86 -61.40 23.31
CA GLU A 408 72.35 -61.65 23.32
C GLU A 408 73.20 -61.62 24.64
N ALA A 409 72.70 -61.80 25.89
CA ALA A 409 73.34 -61.16 27.08
C ALA A 409 74.11 -61.92 28.23
N ASP A 410 74.09 -63.26 28.44
CA ASP A 410 74.08 -63.79 29.85
C ASP A 410 75.32 -64.46 30.56
N LEU A 411 76.50 -64.73 29.97
CA LEU A 411 77.32 -65.91 30.41
C LEU A 411 78.52 -65.83 31.42
N SER A 412 79.03 -64.69 31.90
CA SER A 412 80.48 -64.56 32.26
C SER A 412 80.96 -64.64 33.74
N LEU A 413 80.25 -65.30 34.68
CA LEU A 413 80.33 -64.92 36.12
C LEU A 413 81.10 -65.81 37.16
N ALA A 414 81.45 -67.06 36.90
CA ALA A 414 81.56 -68.08 37.99
C ALA A 414 82.82 -68.15 38.89
N ARG A 415 83.98 -67.56 38.55
CA ARG A 415 85.29 -68.00 39.14
C ARG A 415 85.76 -67.36 40.45
N LYS A 416 85.14 -66.29 40.96
CA LYS A 416 85.66 -65.48 42.09
C LYS A 416 85.60 -66.13 43.49
N HIS A 417 85.23 -67.40 43.57
CA HIS A 417 84.37 -67.94 44.65
C HIS A 417 85.08 -68.64 45.83
N LYS A 418 86.42 -68.78 45.85
CA LYS A 418 87.10 -69.75 46.75
C LYS A 418 87.94 -69.14 47.90
N GLU A 419 88.83 -68.20 47.59
CA GLU A 419 89.69 -67.55 48.62
C GLU A 419 88.89 -66.67 49.59
N GLU A 420 87.68 -66.29 49.17
CA GLU A 420 86.66 -65.67 50.02
C GLU A 420 86.39 -66.48 51.31
N MET A 421 86.56 -67.82 51.29
CA MET A 421 85.98 -68.75 52.29
C MET A 421 86.64 -68.79 53.68
N ASP A 422 87.95 -68.54 53.80
CA ASP A 422 88.63 -68.57 55.12
C ASP A 422 88.74 -67.19 55.78
N GLY A 423 88.91 -66.12 54.98
CA GLY A 423 88.66 -64.75 55.41
C GLY A 423 87.23 -64.62 55.94
N LEU A 424 86.28 -65.25 55.26
CA LEU A 424 84.90 -65.42 55.71
C LEU A 424 84.78 -66.01 57.13
N ARG A 425 85.66 -66.90 57.62
CA ARG A 425 85.43 -67.56 58.92
C ARG A 425 85.74 -66.66 60.12
N ARG A 426 86.88 -65.96 60.14
CA ARG A 426 87.17 -64.98 61.21
C ARG A 426 86.32 -63.72 61.06
N ALA A 427 86.01 -63.34 59.81
CA ALA A 427 85.00 -62.32 59.57
C ALA A 427 83.64 -62.74 60.13
N ARG A 428 83.18 -64.00 59.97
CA ARG A 428 81.90 -64.50 60.49
C ARG A 428 81.75 -64.35 62.01
N GLU A 429 82.80 -64.59 62.80
CA GLU A 429 82.72 -64.48 64.27
C GLU A 429 82.67 -63.01 64.75
N ALA A 430 83.54 -62.15 64.21
CA ALA A 430 83.47 -60.71 64.47
C ALA A 430 82.17 -60.09 63.92
N GLN A 431 81.72 -60.53 62.75
CA GLN A 431 80.44 -60.19 62.13
C GLN A 431 79.26 -60.73 62.94
N ALA A 432 79.38 -61.86 63.65
CA ALA A 432 78.31 -62.37 64.51
C ALA A 432 78.12 -61.44 65.71
N LEU A 433 79.18 -61.11 66.46
CA LEU A 433 79.07 -60.15 67.59
C LEU A 433 78.69 -58.74 67.14
N HIS A 434 79.17 -58.30 65.98
CA HIS A 434 78.72 -57.04 65.38
C HIS A 434 77.26 -57.11 64.92
N ARG A 435 76.79 -58.23 64.35
CA ARG A 435 75.37 -58.46 64.00
C ARG A 435 74.48 -58.50 65.22
N GLU A 436 74.90 -59.10 66.33
CA GLU A 436 74.14 -59.11 67.59
C GLU A 436 73.94 -57.68 68.11
N ARG A 437 75.03 -56.90 68.23
CA ARG A 437 74.95 -55.50 68.67
C ARG A 437 74.25 -54.58 67.67
N ALA A 438 74.40 -54.84 66.36
CA ALA A 438 73.67 -54.14 65.32
C ALA A 438 72.18 -54.47 65.42
N ARG A 439 71.78 -55.74 65.45
CA ARG A 439 70.38 -56.19 65.61
C ARG A 439 69.70 -55.59 66.83
N VAL A 440 70.37 -55.50 67.98
CA VAL A 440 69.78 -54.87 69.18
C VAL A 440 69.57 -53.36 68.96
N LYS A 441 70.57 -52.65 68.43
CA LYS A 441 70.43 -51.21 68.12
C LYS A 441 69.37 -50.97 67.04
N GLU A 442 69.39 -51.76 65.98
CA GLU A 442 68.46 -51.77 64.86
C GLU A 442 67.03 -52.07 65.33
N ALA A 443 66.82 -53.05 66.21
CA ALA A 443 65.52 -53.31 66.84
C ALA A 443 65.04 -52.12 67.69
N THR A 444 65.91 -51.47 68.48
CA THR A 444 65.52 -50.28 69.26
C THR A 444 65.28 -49.04 68.40
N LEU A 445 65.96 -48.93 67.25
CA LEU A 445 65.71 -47.88 66.26
C LEU A 445 64.41 -48.15 65.52
N GLN A 446 64.20 -49.38 65.02
CA GLN A 446 62.96 -49.82 64.39
C GLN A 446 61.75 -49.68 65.31
N GLN A 447 61.89 -49.91 66.63
CA GLN A 447 60.81 -49.65 67.60
C GLN A 447 60.49 -48.15 67.69
N ARG A 448 61.49 -47.28 67.81
CA ARG A 448 61.28 -45.82 67.87
C ARG A 448 60.78 -45.23 66.54
N GLU A 449 61.28 -45.75 65.42
CA GLU A 449 60.82 -45.42 64.08
C GLU A 449 59.39 -45.90 63.88
N TYR A 450 59.04 -47.12 64.32
CA TYR A 450 57.66 -47.63 64.29
C TYR A 450 56.73 -46.79 65.18
N GLU A 451 57.12 -46.44 66.41
CA GLU A 451 56.35 -45.55 67.29
C GLU A 451 56.16 -44.16 66.64
N SER A 452 57.23 -43.58 66.08
CA SER A 452 57.17 -42.30 65.35
C SER A 452 56.27 -42.37 64.12
N ILE A 453 56.37 -43.46 63.34
CA ILE A 453 55.54 -43.70 62.15
C ILE A 453 54.08 -43.93 62.57
N MET A 454 53.82 -44.63 63.68
CA MET A 454 52.46 -44.86 64.17
C MET A 454 51.81 -43.55 64.63
N VAL A 455 52.54 -42.70 65.36
CA VAL A 455 52.06 -41.35 65.73
C VAL A 455 51.82 -40.48 64.48
N GLN A 456 52.71 -40.52 63.48
CA GLN A 456 52.52 -39.84 62.21
C GLN A 456 51.27 -40.36 61.47
N VAL A 457 51.12 -41.68 61.34
CA VAL A 457 49.97 -42.34 60.70
C VAL A 457 48.67 -42.06 61.45
N GLU A 458 48.67 -41.93 62.78
CA GLU A 458 47.49 -41.51 63.54
C GLU A 458 47.16 -40.02 63.32
N SER A 459 48.17 -39.15 63.25
CA SER A 459 47.96 -37.74 62.93
C SER A 459 47.47 -37.54 61.49
N ASP A 460 48.01 -38.30 60.52
CA ASP A 460 47.58 -38.30 59.12
C ASP A 460 46.16 -38.86 58.99
N LYS A 461 45.83 -39.96 59.69
CA LYS A 461 44.45 -40.48 59.76
C LYS A 461 43.48 -39.44 60.33
N ALA A 462 43.89 -38.65 61.33
CA ALA A 462 43.07 -37.56 61.87
C ALA A 462 42.88 -36.43 60.85
N GLN A 463 43.95 -35.96 60.21
CA GLN A 463 43.88 -34.91 59.19
C GLN A 463 43.07 -35.35 57.95
N VAL A 464 43.20 -36.61 57.51
CA VAL A 464 42.40 -37.16 56.40
C VAL A 464 40.92 -37.22 56.77
N LYS A 465 40.57 -37.68 58.00
CA LYS A 465 39.18 -37.68 58.48
C LYS A 465 38.60 -36.27 58.52
N GLU A 466 39.31 -35.31 59.11
CA GLU A 466 38.87 -33.91 59.20
C GLU A 466 38.75 -33.27 57.80
N GLY A 467 39.68 -33.58 56.90
CA GLY A 467 39.64 -33.16 55.49
C GLY A 467 38.43 -33.73 54.75
N ASP A 468 38.10 -35.01 54.96
CA ASP A 468 36.94 -35.65 54.36
C ASP A 468 35.62 -35.18 54.97
N GLU A 469 35.57 -34.84 56.26
CA GLU A 469 34.41 -34.18 56.87
C GLU A 469 34.21 -32.76 56.32
N LYS A 470 35.27 -31.97 56.21
CA LYS A 470 35.24 -30.65 55.54
C LYS A 470 34.77 -30.77 54.09
N ARG A 471 35.25 -31.76 53.32
CA ARG A 471 34.79 -32.06 51.95
C ARG A 471 33.32 -32.48 51.91
N LYS A 472 32.85 -33.32 52.83
CA LYS A 472 31.44 -33.71 52.94
C LYS A 472 30.55 -32.50 53.23
N LEU A 473 30.94 -31.65 54.19
CA LEU A 473 30.20 -30.42 54.52
C LEU A 473 30.17 -29.44 53.34
N ALA A 474 31.30 -29.23 52.66
CA ALA A 474 31.37 -28.40 51.45
C ALA A 474 30.49 -28.96 50.31
N SER A 475 30.50 -30.28 50.10
CA SER A 475 29.64 -30.96 49.12
C SER A 475 28.15 -30.83 49.47
N LEU A 476 27.78 -30.94 50.74
CA LEU A 476 26.40 -30.72 51.21
C LEU A 476 25.96 -29.25 51.05
N ALA A 477 26.83 -28.29 51.33
CA ALA A 477 26.57 -26.87 51.10
C ALA A 477 26.39 -26.58 49.60
N HIS A 478 27.29 -27.08 48.76
CA HIS A 478 27.19 -26.96 47.30
C HIS A 478 25.90 -27.62 46.76
N ARG A 479 25.52 -28.79 47.28
CA ARG A 479 24.24 -29.45 46.93
C ARG A 479 23.03 -28.57 47.28
N ARG A 480 23.01 -27.93 48.46
CA ARG A 480 21.94 -27.00 48.85
C ARG A 480 21.86 -25.80 47.90
N VAL A 481 23.01 -25.22 47.51
CA VAL A 481 23.06 -24.12 46.53
C VAL A 481 22.54 -24.58 45.17
N LEU A 482 22.93 -25.76 44.69
CA LEU A 482 22.40 -26.32 43.43
C LEU A 482 20.88 -26.57 43.49
N GLN A 483 20.36 -27.08 44.61
CA GLN A 483 18.92 -27.26 44.81
C GLN A 483 18.18 -25.92 44.76
N ALA A 484 18.66 -24.89 45.47
CA ALA A 484 18.10 -23.55 45.39
C ALA A 484 18.14 -22.96 43.97
N GLN A 485 19.25 -23.14 43.23
CA GLN A 485 19.36 -22.71 41.83
C GLN A 485 18.43 -23.46 40.89
N ILE A 486 18.14 -24.75 41.14
CA ILE A 486 17.17 -25.53 40.36
C ILE A 486 15.77 -25.01 40.64
N GLU A 487 15.38 -24.84 41.91
CA GLU A 487 14.08 -24.28 42.29
C GLU A 487 13.86 -22.88 41.72
N GLU A 488 14.86 -22.00 41.78
CA GLU A 488 14.79 -20.65 41.22
C GLU A 488 14.64 -20.69 39.69
N LYS A 489 15.44 -21.52 38.99
CA LYS A 489 15.28 -21.72 37.54
C LYS A 489 13.92 -22.31 37.17
N GLU A 490 13.34 -23.18 37.99
CA GLU A 490 11.99 -23.70 37.78
C GLU A 490 10.91 -22.63 38.01
N ARG A 491 11.05 -21.80 39.05
CA ARG A 491 10.16 -20.65 39.27
C ARG A 491 10.24 -19.66 38.09
N ILE A 492 11.43 -19.34 37.61
CA ILE A 492 11.63 -18.47 36.43
C ILE A 492 11.05 -19.11 35.16
N LYS A 493 11.22 -20.42 34.94
CA LYS A 493 10.58 -21.15 33.83
C LYS A 493 9.05 -21.08 33.90
N LYS A 494 8.46 -21.28 35.08
CA LYS A 494 7.00 -21.17 35.30
C LYS A 494 6.52 -19.73 35.03
N LEU A 495 7.19 -18.73 35.59
CA LEU A 495 6.85 -17.31 35.37
C LEU A 495 7.00 -16.88 33.91
N THR A 496 8.04 -17.32 33.21
CA THR A 496 8.22 -17.02 31.77
C THR A 496 7.24 -17.79 30.87
N PHE A 497 6.79 -18.98 31.28
CA PHE A 497 5.71 -19.69 30.59
C PHE A 497 4.37 -18.98 30.77
N VAL A 498 4.04 -18.55 32.00
CA VAL A 498 2.84 -17.75 32.30
C VAL A 498 2.87 -16.44 31.52
N LYS A 499 3.96 -15.67 31.56
CA LYS A 499 4.10 -14.44 30.77
C LYS A 499 3.91 -14.66 29.28
N LYS A 500 4.43 -15.75 28.70
CA LYS A 500 4.19 -16.09 27.28
C LYS A 500 2.73 -16.46 27.00
N GLN A 501 2.01 -17.04 27.96
CA GLN A 501 0.57 -17.27 27.82
C GLN A 501 -0.22 -15.97 27.95
N GLU A 502 0.14 -15.09 28.89
CA GLU A 502 -0.44 -13.75 29.07
C GLU A 502 -0.20 -12.88 27.83
N GLU A 503 1.03 -12.83 27.30
CA GLU A 503 1.38 -12.19 26.02
C GLU A 503 0.56 -12.78 24.86
N GLY A 504 0.43 -14.11 24.78
CA GLY A 504 -0.36 -14.78 23.77
C GLY A 504 -1.88 -14.61 23.90
N GLN A 505 -2.39 -14.30 25.10
CA GLN A 505 -3.77 -13.92 25.36
C GLN A 505 -4.00 -12.44 25.04
N ALA A 506 -3.11 -11.56 25.48
CA ALA A 506 -3.14 -10.12 25.20
C ALA A 506 -3.12 -9.86 23.68
N LEU A 507 -2.25 -10.54 22.93
CA LEU A 507 -2.24 -10.45 21.46
C LEU A 507 -3.58 -10.89 20.84
N LYS A 508 -4.21 -11.96 21.34
CA LYS A 508 -5.54 -12.38 20.86
C LYS A 508 -6.63 -11.36 21.19
N GLU A 509 -6.58 -10.76 22.37
CA GLU A 509 -7.49 -9.68 22.76
C GLU A 509 -7.27 -8.42 21.92
N GLU A 510 -6.02 -8.07 21.61
CA GLU A 510 -5.68 -6.96 20.72
C GLU A 510 -6.22 -7.22 19.31
N PHE A 511 -5.96 -8.39 18.72
CA PHE A 511 -6.54 -8.78 17.44
C PHE A 511 -8.09 -8.78 17.46
N ALA A 512 -8.72 -9.25 18.53
CA ALA A 512 -10.18 -9.23 18.67
C ALA A 512 -10.73 -7.78 18.74
N ARG A 513 -10.06 -6.90 19.50
CA ARG A 513 -10.42 -5.47 19.59
C ARG A 513 -10.20 -4.75 18.27
N GLU A 514 -9.16 -5.09 17.51
CA GLU A 514 -8.92 -4.56 16.16
C GLU A 514 -9.98 -5.03 15.17
N LEU A 515 -10.38 -6.31 15.22
CA LEU A 515 -11.49 -6.84 14.44
C LEU A 515 -12.80 -6.12 14.76
N GLU A 516 -13.20 -6.04 16.03
CA GLU A 516 -14.38 -5.28 16.46
C GLU A 516 -14.34 -3.82 15.99
N LYS A 517 -13.16 -3.17 16.07
CA LYS A 517 -12.98 -1.80 15.62
C LYS A 517 -13.19 -1.66 14.11
N LEU A 518 -12.62 -2.56 13.31
CA LEU A 518 -12.80 -2.59 11.86
C LEU A 518 -14.24 -2.93 11.47
N GLU A 519 -14.94 -3.77 12.23
CA GLU A 519 -16.38 -4.02 12.03
C GLU A 519 -17.24 -2.79 12.33
N ARG A 520 -16.92 -2.02 13.38
CA ARG A 520 -17.59 -0.74 13.67
C ARG A 520 -17.36 0.26 12.53
N ILE A 521 -16.12 0.43 12.08
CA ILE A 521 -15.78 1.28 10.92
C ILE A 521 -16.52 0.83 9.66
N ARG A 522 -16.66 -0.48 9.41
CA ARG A 522 -17.47 -1.02 8.29
C ARG A 522 -18.93 -0.58 8.40
N LEU A 523 -19.52 -0.68 9.59
CA LEU A 523 -20.92 -0.30 9.81
C LEU A 523 -21.13 1.21 9.70
N GLU A 524 -20.18 2.01 10.21
CA GLU A 524 -20.14 3.47 10.09
C GLU A 524 -20.05 3.89 8.60
N GLU A 525 -19.05 3.43 7.85
CA GLU A 525 -18.90 3.80 6.42
C GLU A 525 -20.06 3.28 5.55
N VAL A 526 -20.63 2.10 5.86
CA VAL A 526 -21.86 1.62 5.19
C VAL A 526 -23.06 2.50 5.53
N GLY A 527 -23.15 3.01 6.77
CA GLY A 527 -24.17 3.97 7.19
C GLY A 527 -24.05 5.30 6.46
N GLU A 528 -22.85 5.90 6.46
CA GLU A 528 -22.54 7.15 5.74
C GLU A 528 -22.89 7.05 4.24
N LEU A 529 -22.63 5.91 3.60
CA LEU A 529 -22.99 5.68 2.20
C LEU A 529 -24.51 5.57 1.98
N VAL A 530 -25.25 4.94 2.89
CA VAL A 530 -26.72 4.90 2.83
C VAL A 530 -27.32 6.29 3.05
N GLU A 531 -26.80 7.06 4.01
CA GLU A 531 -27.21 8.45 4.26
C GLU A 531 -26.89 9.37 3.07
N ALA A 532 -25.77 9.14 2.37
CA ALA A 532 -25.41 9.79 1.12
C ALA A 532 -26.28 9.36 -0.10
N GLY A 533 -27.29 8.50 0.10
CA GLY A 533 -28.23 8.08 -0.94
C GLY A 533 -27.70 7.00 -1.89
N VAL A 534 -26.62 6.29 -1.54
CA VAL A 534 -26.11 5.17 -2.33
C VAL A 534 -27.08 4.00 -2.29
N ASN A 535 -27.37 3.40 -3.45
CA ASN A 535 -28.32 2.28 -3.54
C ASN A 535 -27.79 1.08 -2.71
N PRO A 536 -28.55 0.59 -1.70
CA PRO A 536 -28.08 -0.44 -0.78
C PRO A 536 -27.78 -1.79 -1.45
N LEU A 537 -28.27 -2.02 -2.68
CA LEU A 537 -27.92 -3.20 -3.49
C LEU A 537 -26.42 -3.25 -3.80
N TYR A 538 -25.79 -2.11 -4.11
CA TYR A 538 -24.37 -2.03 -4.45
C TYR A 538 -23.44 -2.06 -3.23
N LEU A 539 -24.00 -1.87 -2.03
CA LEU A 539 -23.29 -2.01 -0.75
C LEU A 539 -23.27 -3.46 -0.23
N SER A 540 -23.89 -4.42 -0.94
CA SER A 540 -23.95 -5.84 -0.55
C SER A 540 -22.56 -6.46 -0.38
N GLU A 541 -21.65 -6.27 -1.34
CA GLU A 541 -20.26 -6.75 -1.24
C GLU A 541 -19.50 -6.13 -0.06
N MET A 542 -19.72 -4.85 0.23
CA MET A 542 -19.10 -4.16 1.37
C MET A 542 -19.63 -4.66 2.72
N LYS A 543 -20.93 -4.96 2.81
CA LYS A 543 -21.55 -5.60 3.98
C LYS A 543 -21.07 -7.04 4.19
N ALA A 544 -20.85 -7.78 3.10
CA ALA A 544 -20.42 -9.18 3.11
C ALA A 544 -18.90 -9.37 3.28
N LEU A 545 -18.10 -8.29 3.35
CA LEU A 545 -16.66 -8.37 3.56
C LEU A 545 -16.31 -9.08 4.88
N VAL A 546 -15.60 -10.21 4.76
CA VAL A 546 -15.02 -10.95 5.90
C VAL A 546 -13.67 -10.32 6.26
N ILE A 547 -13.68 -9.43 7.24
CA ILE A 547 -12.50 -8.64 7.65
C ILE A 547 -11.35 -9.53 8.17
N GLU A 548 -11.65 -10.63 8.87
CA GLU A 548 -10.65 -11.60 9.35
C GLU A 548 -9.72 -12.14 8.27
N LYS A 549 -10.20 -12.27 7.02
CA LYS A 549 -9.42 -12.80 5.90
C LYS A 549 -8.47 -11.78 5.27
N GLN A 550 -8.59 -10.50 5.63
CA GLN A 550 -7.81 -9.39 5.07
C GLN A 550 -6.65 -8.95 5.99
N ILE A 551 -6.55 -9.54 7.19
CA ILE A 551 -5.49 -9.25 8.19
C ILE A 551 -4.38 -10.34 8.18
N ARG A 552 -4.60 -11.44 7.44
CA ARG A 552 -3.62 -12.51 7.19
C ARG A 552 -2.78 -12.23 5.95
#